data_AF-A0A7J7JVE6-F1
#
_entry.id   AF-A0A7J7JVE6-F1
#
_cell.length_a   1.000
_cell.length_b   1.000
_cell.length_c   1.000
_cell.angle_alpha   90.00
_cell.angle_beta   90.00
_cell.angle_gamma   90.00
#
_symmetry.space_group_name_H-M   'P 1'
#
loop_
_entity.id
_entity.type
_entity.pdbx_description
1 polymer ?
#
loop_
_entity_poly.entity_id
_entity_poly.type
_entity_poly.pdbx_seq_one_letter_code
_entity_poly.pdbx_strand_id
1 'polypeptide(L)'
;MTAVQVATYLYLQKQYWFVKNVPKPGGDFDTVTYETTVVFIVSSFQYITLAVNYSTGPPYRKRIWTNKPFFISAILLTLLSLLLLFYPPTFLENFLTMVHIGIEHYGFKIILLLAVTTHFLGSFIIEVFVSETETFQTLSRYVRRKRLPNNKYKRVAMDMRKDPTWPPIGDVTCAENVTCRETRVAS
;
A
#
# COMPACT_ATOMS: atom_id res chain seq x y z
N MET A 1 4.25 -1.98 -8.83
CA MET A 1 4.63 -3.32 -8.34
C MET A 1 5.15 -4.19 -9.48
N THR A 2 4.31 -4.58 -10.46
CA THR A 2 4.71 -5.46 -11.57
C THR A 2 5.87 -4.93 -12.43
N ALA A 3 5.85 -3.64 -12.78
CA ALA A 3 6.93 -3.03 -13.56
C ALA A 3 8.30 -3.18 -12.89
N VAL A 4 8.35 -3.01 -11.56
CA VAL A 4 9.59 -3.16 -10.80
C VAL A 4 10.01 -4.62 -10.72
N GLN A 5 9.06 -5.56 -10.51
CA GLN A 5 9.36 -7.00 -10.51
C GLN A 5 9.93 -7.46 -11.86
N VAL A 6 9.30 -7.04 -12.97
CA VAL A 6 9.78 -7.34 -14.32
C VAL A 6 11.15 -6.71 -14.56
N ALA A 7 11.36 -5.44 -14.17
CA ALA A 7 12.65 -4.78 -14.32
C ALA A 7 13.76 -5.50 -13.53
N THR A 8 13.51 -5.88 -12.27
CA THR A 8 14.48 -6.62 -11.45
C THR A 8 14.75 -8.02 -12.01
N TYR A 9 13.72 -8.68 -12.55
CA TYR A 9 13.86 -9.99 -13.19
C TYR A 9 14.73 -9.92 -14.45
N LEU A 10 14.44 -8.97 -15.35
CA LEU A 10 15.25 -8.75 -16.55
C LEU A 10 16.68 -8.31 -16.21
N TYR A 11 16.85 -7.55 -15.12
CA TYR A 11 18.16 -7.14 -14.66
C TYR A 11 18.99 -8.30 -14.11
N LEU A 12 18.35 -9.23 -13.38
CA LEU A 12 18.97 -10.47 -12.91
C LEU A 12 19.46 -11.33 -14.09
N GLN A 13 18.64 -11.50 -15.13
CA GLN A 13 19.01 -12.29 -16.31
C GLN A 13 20.22 -11.75 -17.08
N LYS A 14 20.55 -10.46 -16.89
CA LYS A 14 21.72 -9.82 -17.51
C LYS A 14 23.00 -9.94 -16.70
N GLN A 15 22.95 -10.51 -15.49
CA GLN A 15 24.14 -10.64 -14.66
C GLN A 15 25.05 -11.76 -15.17
N TYR A 16 26.37 -11.54 -15.12
CA TYR A 16 27.35 -12.52 -15.62
C TYR A 16 27.40 -13.82 -14.80
N TRP A 17 26.99 -13.75 -13.53
CA TRP A 17 26.97 -14.87 -12.58
C TRP A 17 25.62 -15.59 -12.56
N PHE A 18 24.64 -15.10 -13.31
CA PHE A 18 23.30 -15.68 -13.33
C PHE A 18 23.30 -17.05 -14.02
N VAL A 19 22.80 -18.05 -13.31
CA VAL A 19 22.61 -19.41 -13.84
C VAL A 19 21.13 -19.63 -14.08
N LYS A 20 20.76 -19.84 -15.35
CA LYS A 20 19.38 -20.12 -15.72
C LYS A 20 18.98 -21.51 -15.22
N ASN A 21 17.77 -21.61 -14.70
CA ASN A 21 17.18 -22.90 -14.31
C ASN A 21 17.05 -23.83 -15.53
N VAL A 22 17.64 -25.02 -15.45
CA VAL A 22 17.59 -26.06 -16.48
C VAL A 22 16.78 -27.25 -15.96
N PRO A 23 16.03 -27.97 -16.82
CA PRO A 23 15.28 -29.14 -16.40
C PRO A 23 16.22 -30.20 -15.84
N LYS A 24 15.84 -30.83 -14.72
CA LYS A 24 16.51 -32.00 -14.18
C LYS A 24 16.31 -33.21 -15.10
N PRO A 25 17.16 -34.25 -14.95
CA PRO A 25 16.89 -35.55 -15.56
C PRO A 25 15.53 -36.07 -15.06
N GLY A 26 14.51 -36.03 -15.92
CA GLY A 26 13.10 -36.28 -15.54
C GLY A 26 12.12 -35.20 -16.01
N GLY A 27 12.61 -34.03 -16.44
CA GLY A 27 11.79 -32.95 -17.02
C GLY A 27 11.29 -31.90 -16.03
N ASP A 28 11.48 -32.11 -14.73
CA ASP A 28 11.09 -31.17 -13.68
C ASP A 28 12.10 -30.01 -13.55
N PHE A 29 11.59 -28.81 -13.28
CA PHE A 29 12.41 -27.62 -13.02
C PHE A 29 12.67 -27.47 -11.52
N ASP A 30 13.83 -26.90 -11.17
CA ASP A 30 14.07 -26.51 -9.79
C ASP A 30 13.11 -25.41 -9.35
N THR A 31 12.50 -25.57 -8.18
CA THR A 31 11.68 -24.53 -7.54
C THR A 31 12.54 -23.49 -6.82
N VAL A 32 13.76 -23.87 -6.42
CA VAL A 32 14.70 -23.02 -5.70
C VAL A 32 15.71 -22.44 -6.68
N THR A 33 15.51 -21.18 -7.06
CA THR A 33 16.29 -20.52 -8.13
C THR A 33 16.63 -19.07 -7.75
N TYR A 34 17.57 -18.47 -8.47
CA TYR A 34 17.88 -17.05 -8.31
C TYR A 34 16.66 -16.17 -8.65
N GLU A 35 15.90 -16.56 -9.66
CA GLU A 35 14.68 -15.86 -10.08
C GLU A 35 13.63 -15.85 -8.99
N THR A 36 13.33 -17.02 -8.41
CA THR A 36 12.34 -17.14 -7.33
C THR A 36 12.78 -16.39 -6.09
N THR A 37 14.07 -16.44 -5.76
CA THR A 37 14.65 -15.70 -4.63
C THR A 37 14.54 -14.19 -4.80
N VAL A 38 14.94 -13.64 -5.95
CA VAL A 38 14.90 -12.19 -6.20
C VAL A 38 13.45 -11.70 -6.24
N VAL A 39 12.55 -12.43 -6.90
CA VAL A 39 11.12 -12.08 -6.93
C VAL A 39 10.52 -12.12 -5.52
N PHE A 40 10.86 -13.12 -4.72
CA PHE A 40 10.41 -13.23 -3.33
C PHE A 40 10.86 -12.03 -2.49
N ILE A 41 12.16 -11.69 -2.52
CA ILE A 41 12.71 -10.56 -1.75
C ILE A 41 12.07 -9.24 -2.20
N VAL A 42 12.03 -8.96 -3.51
CA VAL A 42 11.44 -7.74 -4.06
C VAL A 42 9.94 -7.65 -3.70
N SER A 43 9.21 -8.75 -3.80
CA SER A 43 7.78 -8.78 -3.45
C SER A 43 7.54 -8.52 -1.95
N SER A 44 8.41 -9.03 -1.07
CA SER A 44 8.32 -8.79 0.38
C SER A 44 8.36 -7.30 0.71
N PHE A 45 9.33 -6.56 0.16
CA PHE A 45 9.41 -5.10 0.31
C PHE A 45 8.20 -4.37 -0.29
N GLN A 46 7.72 -4.85 -1.44
CA GLN A 46 6.57 -4.25 -2.10
C GLN A 46 5.27 -4.46 -1.31
N TYR A 47 5.06 -5.63 -0.70
CA TYR A 47 3.89 -5.87 0.16
C TYR A 47 3.92 -4.99 1.41
N ILE A 48 5.08 -4.81 2.03
CA ILE A 48 5.24 -3.89 3.15
C ILE A 48 4.90 -2.45 2.71
N THR A 49 5.45 -2.00 1.58
CA THR A 49 5.15 -0.69 0.97
C THR A 49 3.64 -0.51 0.77
N LEU A 50 2.98 -1.53 0.22
CA LEU A 50 1.55 -1.51 -0.04
C LEU A 50 0.74 -1.37 1.25
N ALA A 51 1.09 -2.15 2.27
CA ALA A 51 0.47 -2.08 3.58
C ALA A 51 0.64 -0.68 4.19
N VAL A 52 1.85 -0.13 4.17
CA VAL A 52 2.14 1.22 4.68
C VAL A 52 1.32 2.27 3.92
N ASN A 53 1.36 2.30 2.60
CA ASN A 53 0.65 3.31 1.81
C ASN A 53 -0.87 3.28 2.08
N TYR A 54 -1.49 2.10 2.14
CA TYR A 54 -2.92 2.00 2.44
C TYR A 54 -3.31 2.23 3.89
N SER A 55 -2.37 2.10 4.83
CA SER A 55 -2.60 2.44 6.23
C SER A 55 -2.57 3.94 6.50
N THR A 56 -1.92 4.74 5.64
CA THR A 56 -1.86 6.22 5.72
C THR A 56 -2.85 6.91 4.77
N GLY A 57 -4.14 6.55 4.80
CA GLY A 57 -5.12 7.11 3.85
C GLY A 57 -6.02 8.23 4.40
N PRO A 58 -5.90 9.51 3.99
CA PRO A 58 -6.82 10.61 4.34
C PRO A 58 -8.24 10.44 3.75
N PRO A 59 -9.27 11.22 4.16
CA PRO A 59 -9.29 12.26 5.20
C PRO A 59 -9.74 11.78 6.59
N TYR A 60 -10.17 10.52 6.75
CA TYR A 60 -10.76 10.00 7.99
C TYR A 60 -9.88 9.01 8.77
N ARG A 61 -8.70 8.61 8.27
CA ARG A 61 -7.82 7.66 8.99
C ARG A 61 -6.72 8.39 9.75
N LYS A 62 -6.45 7.94 10.98
CA LYS A 62 -5.35 8.43 11.81
C LYS A 62 -4.01 7.97 11.24
N ARG A 63 -2.94 8.72 11.52
CA ARG A 63 -1.56 8.41 11.08
C ARG A 63 -1.16 6.99 11.54
N ILE A 64 -0.33 6.29 10.75
CA ILE A 64 0.12 4.92 11.04
C ILE A 64 0.65 4.75 12.48
N TRP A 65 1.38 5.75 13.00
CA TRP A 65 1.96 5.74 14.34
C TRP A 65 0.95 5.59 15.48
N THR A 66 -0.34 5.89 15.24
CA THR A 66 -1.40 5.63 16.21
C THR A 66 -1.65 4.13 16.39
N ASN A 67 -1.43 3.33 15.35
CA ASN A 67 -1.46 1.88 15.42
C ASN A 67 -0.04 1.34 15.68
N LYS A 68 0.36 1.39 16.95
CA LYS A 68 1.67 0.89 17.42
C LYS A 68 1.97 -0.55 16.97
N PRO A 69 1.07 -1.55 17.09
CA PRO A 69 1.41 -2.91 16.70
C PRO A 69 1.66 -3.05 15.19
N PHE A 70 0.85 -2.37 14.35
CA PHE A 70 1.11 -2.35 12.91
C PHE A 70 2.42 -1.65 12.56
N PHE A 71 2.72 -0.53 13.22
CA PHE A 71 3.95 0.20 12.96
C PHE A 71 5.19 -0.63 13.34
N ILE A 72 5.16 -1.30 14.49
CA ILE A 72 6.23 -2.19 14.94
C ILE A 72 6.38 -3.37 13.97
N SER A 73 5.29 -4.00 13.55
CA SER A 73 5.36 -5.14 12.61
C SER A 73 5.92 -4.71 11.26
N ALA A 74 5.56 -3.54 10.75
CA ALA A 74 6.12 -3.01 9.51
C ALA A 74 7.64 -2.78 9.61
N ILE A 75 8.14 -2.23 10.73
CA ILE A 75 9.58 -2.09 10.97
C ILE A 75 10.25 -3.46 11.01
N LEU A 76 9.73 -4.39 11.81
CA LEU A 76 10.32 -5.72 11.98
C LEU A 76 10.38 -6.48 10.65
N LEU A 77 9.30 -6.43 9.86
CA LEU A 77 9.27 -7.05 8.53
C LEU A 77 10.24 -6.39 7.55
N THR A 78 10.44 -5.07 7.65
CA THR A 78 11.41 -4.34 6.83
C THR A 78 12.84 -4.76 7.20
N LEU A 79 13.16 -4.80 8.50
CA LEU A 79 14.46 -5.26 8.99
C LEU A 79 14.72 -6.72 8.62
N LEU A 80 13.71 -7.59 8.74
CA LEU A 80 13.82 -8.98 8.31
C LEU A 80 14.06 -9.07 6.80
N SER A 81 13.34 -8.29 5.98
CA SER A 81 13.55 -8.27 4.52
C SER A 81 14.94 -7.76 4.15
N LEU A 82 15.47 -6.78 4.88
CA LEU A 82 16.85 -6.30 4.71
C LEU A 82 17.88 -7.36 5.11
N LEU A 83 17.63 -8.06 6.22
CA LEU A 83 18.45 -9.19 6.65
C LEU A 83 18.49 -10.25 5.55
N LEU A 84 17.34 -10.65 5.01
CA LEU A 84 17.25 -11.64 3.93
C LEU A 84 17.93 -11.18 2.64
N LEU A 85 17.89 -9.88 2.31
CA LEU A 85 18.55 -9.34 1.12
C LEU A 85 20.08 -9.37 1.24
N PHE A 86 20.62 -8.97 2.40
CA PHE A 86 22.07 -8.81 2.57
C PHE A 86 22.76 -10.05 3.10
N TYR A 87 22.22 -10.62 4.18
CA TYR A 87 22.80 -11.74 4.91
C TYR A 87 21.69 -12.68 5.41
N PRO A 88 21.11 -13.49 4.50
CA PRO A 88 20.11 -14.48 4.87
C PRO A 88 20.75 -15.57 5.75
N PRO A 89 20.26 -15.79 6.99
CA PRO A 89 20.72 -16.89 7.84
C PRO A 89 20.36 -18.24 7.22
N THR A 90 21.23 -19.25 7.34
CA THR A 90 21.03 -20.58 6.74
C THR A 90 19.69 -21.24 7.11
N PHE A 91 19.22 -21.05 8.35
CA PHE A 91 17.90 -21.52 8.77
C PHE A 91 16.76 -20.90 7.94
N LEU A 92 16.83 -19.59 7.69
CA LEU A 92 15.81 -18.88 6.92
C LEU A 92 15.93 -19.15 5.43
N GLU A 93 17.14 -19.35 4.89
CA GLU A 93 17.33 -19.79 3.51
C GLU A 93 16.64 -21.12 3.23
N ASN A 94 16.83 -22.09 4.14
CA ASN A 94 16.22 -23.41 4.03
C ASN A 94 14.70 -23.35 4.23
N PHE A 95 14.23 -22.59 5.21
CA PHE A 95 12.80 -22.46 5.50
C PHE A 95 12.04 -21.73 4.37
N LEU A 96 12.63 -20.69 3.79
CA LEU A 96 12.03 -19.89 2.71
C LEU A 96 12.42 -20.41 1.32
N THR A 97 13.19 -21.49 1.24
CA THR A 97 13.63 -22.13 -0.01
C THR A 97 14.28 -21.13 -0.97
N MET A 98 15.28 -20.41 -0.47
CA MET A 98 16.00 -19.35 -1.20
C MET A 98 17.39 -19.81 -1.61
N VAL A 99 17.89 -19.27 -2.73
CA VAL A 99 19.27 -19.44 -3.17
C VAL A 99 20.15 -18.36 -2.53
N HIS A 100 21.29 -18.77 -1.99
CA HIS A 100 22.29 -17.84 -1.47
C HIS A 100 22.88 -17.00 -2.60
N ILE A 101 22.73 -15.68 -2.51
CA ILE A 101 23.45 -14.73 -3.37
C ILE A 101 24.70 -14.32 -2.61
N GLY A 102 25.87 -14.72 -3.14
CA GLY A 102 27.16 -14.50 -2.49
C GLY A 102 27.49 -13.03 -2.26
N ILE A 103 28.45 -12.80 -1.37
CA ILE A 103 28.85 -11.46 -0.90
C ILE A 103 29.51 -10.67 -2.04
N GLU A 104 30.17 -11.35 -2.97
CA GLU A 104 30.78 -10.80 -4.18
C GLU A 104 29.79 -10.02 -5.08
N HIS A 105 28.49 -10.30 -4.97
CA HIS A 105 27.43 -9.65 -5.73
C HIS A 105 26.71 -8.54 -4.93
N TYR A 106 27.42 -7.88 -4.01
CA TYR A 106 26.86 -6.79 -3.20
C TYR A 106 26.28 -5.63 -4.05
N GLY A 107 26.92 -5.29 -5.18
CA GLY A 107 26.41 -4.27 -6.09
C GLY A 107 25.01 -4.57 -6.63
N PHE A 108 24.73 -5.84 -6.92
CA PHE A 108 23.39 -6.28 -7.35
C PHE A 108 22.35 -6.10 -6.22
N LYS A 109 22.70 -6.47 -4.98
CA LYS A 109 21.84 -6.31 -3.80
C LYS A 109 21.48 -4.84 -3.56
N ILE A 110 22.44 -3.93 -3.73
CA ILE A 110 22.21 -2.49 -3.60
C ILE A 110 21.28 -1.97 -4.70
N ILE A 111 21.44 -2.41 -5.95
CA ILE A 111 20.53 -2.01 -7.03
C ILE A 111 19.10 -2.51 -6.78
N LEU A 112 18.93 -3.73 -6.25
CA LEU A 112 17.61 -4.21 -5.83
C LEU A 112 17.01 -3.34 -4.72
N LEU A 113 17.80 -2.98 -3.71
CA LEU A 113 17.36 -2.09 -2.63
C LEU A 113 16.94 -0.72 -3.16
N LEU A 114 17.72 -0.14 -4.08
CA LEU A 114 17.37 1.12 -4.74
C LEU A 114 16.07 0.98 -5.53
N ALA A 115 15.88 -0.09 -6.30
CA ALA A 115 14.66 -0.31 -7.06
C ALA A 115 13.39 -0.37 -6.18
N VAL A 116 13.45 -1.10 -5.05
CA VAL A 116 12.30 -1.16 -4.11
C VAL A 116 12.11 0.16 -3.36
N THR A 117 13.19 0.89 -3.07
CA THR A 117 13.13 2.19 -2.39
C THR A 117 12.52 3.25 -3.31
N THR A 118 12.93 3.30 -4.58
CA THR A 118 12.31 4.17 -5.60
C THR A 118 10.84 3.83 -5.79
N HIS A 119 10.46 2.55 -5.76
CA HIS A 119 9.05 2.14 -5.79
C HIS A 119 8.27 2.67 -4.58
N PHE A 120 8.82 2.53 -3.38
CA PHE A 120 8.22 3.06 -2.16
C PHE A 120 8.02 4.58 -2.25
N LEU A 121 9.07 5.32 -2.58
CA LEU A 121 9.03 6.78 -2.71
C LEU A 121 8.03 7.22 -3.80
N GLY A 122 8.09 6.62 -4.98
CA GLY A 122 7.17 6.92 -6.07
C GLY A 122 5.72 6.65 -5.68
N SER A 123 5.45 5.51 -5.04
CA SER A 123 4.10 5.18 -4.59
C SER A 123 3.62 6.11 -3.46
N PHE A 124 4.50 6.53 -2.56
CA PHE A 124 4.16 7.47 -1.49
C PHE A 124 3.87 8.87 -2.04
N ILE A 125 4.71 9.35 -2.97
CA ILE A 125 4.51 10.63 -3.67
C ILE A 125 3.18 10.64 -4.41
N ILE A 126 2.86 9.56 -5.14
CA ILE A 126 1.57 9.42 -5.84
C ILE A 126 0.40 9.48 -4.85
N GLU A 127 0.48 8.80 -3.70
CA GLU A 127 -0.58 8.83 -2.69
C GLU A 127 -0.81 10.25 -2.16
N VAL A 128 0.25 11.02 -1.88
CA VAL A 128 0.15 12.42 -1.44
C VAL A 128 -0.50 13.28 -2.53
N PHE A 129 -0.02 13.21 -3.76
CA PHE A 129 -0.60 13.97 -4.87
C PHE A 129 -2.08 13.62 -5.10
N VAL A 130 -2.43 12.33 -5.12
CA VAL A 130 -3.81 11.85 -5.33
C VAL A 130 -4.74 12.30 -4.20
N SER A 131 -4.24 12.36 -2.96
CA SER A 131 -5.00 12.87 -1.83
C SER A 131 -5.34 14.36 -1.98
N GLU A 132 -4.38 15.17 -2.45
CA GLU A 132 -4.53 16.63 -2.54
C GLU A 132 -5.31 17.08 -3.78
N THR A 133 -5.24 16.33 -4.88
CA THR A 133 -5.93 16.73 -6.13
C THR A 133 -7.38 16.21 -6.22
N GLU A 134 -8.34 17.11 -5.98
CA GLU A 134 -9.76 16.88 -6.27
C GLU A 134 -10.03 16.57 -7.76
N THR A 135 -9.13 17.00 -8.65
CA THR A 135 -9.18 16.77 -10.10
C THR A 135 -9.06 15.29 -10.45
N PHE A 136 -8.16 14.54 -9.79
CA PHE A 136 -8.02 13.10 -9.99
C PHE A 136 -9.24 12.34 -9.48
N GLN A 137 -9.81 12.76 -8.34
CA GLN A 137 -11.08 12.19 -7.87
C GLN A 137 -12.21 12.43 -8.86
N THR A 138 -12.24 13.59 -9.51
CA THR A 138 -13.26 13.95 -10.49
C THR A 138 -13.08 13.17 -11.79
N LEU A 139 -11.85 13.04 -12.29
CA LEU A 139 -11.52 12.19 -13.45
C LEU A 139 -11.83 10.71 -13.17
N SER A 140 -11.51 10.21 -11.97
CA SER A 140 -11.86 8.86 -11.54
C SER A 140 -13.38 8.64 -11.46
N ARG A 141 -14.14 9.62 -10.95
CA ARG A 141 -15.62 9.60 -10.98
C ARG A 141 -16.17 9.58 -12.41
N TYR A 142 -15.57 10.36 -13.31
CA TYR A 142 -15.91 10.42 -14.73
C TYR A 142 -15.67 9.09 -15.43
N VAL A 143 -14.45 8.53 -15.30
CA VAL A 143 -14.07 7.23 -15.88
C VAL A 143 -14.90 6.09 -15.31
N ARG A 144 -15.16 6.08 -13.99
CA ARG A 144 -16.01 5.06 -13.34
C ARG A 144 -17.51 5.33 -13.51
N ARG A 145 -17.91 6.35 -14.28
CA ARG A 145 -19.31 6.80 -14.48
C ARG A 145 -20.13 6.88 -13.18
N LYS A 146 -19.50 7.22 -12.05
CA LYS A 146 -20.20 7.31 -10.77
C LYS A 146 -21.01 8.60 -10.72
N ARG A 147 -22.31 8.49 -11.00
CA ARG A 147 -23.24 9.63 -11.05
C ARG A 147 -23.57 10.23 -9.67
N LEU A 148 -23.59 9.43 -8.60
CA LEU A 148 -23.87 9.91 -7.23
C LEU A 148 -22.99 9.24 -6.19
N PRO A 149 -22.70 9.91 -5.05
CA PRO A 149 -22.07 9.27 -3.90
C PRO A 149 -22.99 8.17 -3.35
N ASN A 150 -22.40 7.00 -3.04
CA ASN A 150 -23.16 5.85 -2.53
C ASN A 150 -23.52 6.01 -1.03
N ASN A 151 -22.77 6.86 -0.30
CA ASN A 151 -23.00 7.12 1.11
C ASN A 151 -24.24 7.99 1.32
N LYS A 152 -25.19 7.51 2.13
CA LYS A 152 -26.45 8.22 2.48
C LYS A 152 -26.20 9.63 2.99
N TYR A 153 -25.25 9.82 3.91
CA TYR A 153 -24.95 11.15 4.46
C TYR A 153 -24.46 12.16 3.40
N LYS A 154 -23.72 11.72 2.37
CA LYS A 154 -23.26 12.62 1.30
C LYS A 154 -24.40 13.05 0.39
N ARG A 155 -25.41 12.18 0.20
CA ARG A 155 -26.64 12.53 -0.53
C ARG A 155 -27.45 13.54 0.25
N VAL A 156 -27.71 13.26 1.54
CA VAL A 156 -28.39 14.19 2.44
C VAL A 156 -27.68 15.55 2.48
N ALA A 157 -26.35 15.57 2.59
CA ALA A 157 -25.59 16.82 2.55
C ALA A 157 -25.66 17.55 1.19
N MET A 158 -25.74 16.82 0.07
CA MET A 158 -25.96 17.42 -1.25
C MET A 158 -27.37 18.01 -1.37
N ASP A 159 -28.38 17.32 -0.82
CA ASP A 159 -29.76 17.77 -0.84
C ASP A 159 -29.94 18.99 0.08
N MET A 160 -29.34 18.98 1.28
CA MET A 160 -29.27 20.13 2.19
C MET A 160 -28.58 21.36 1.56
N ARG A 161 -27.57 21.16 0.70
CA ARG A 161 -26.91 22.27 -0.01
C ARG A 161 -27.74 22.86 -1.14
N LYS A 162 -28.69 22.08 -1.70
CA LYS A 162 -29.60 22.55 -2.75
C LYS A 162 -30.82 23.26 -2.18
N ASP A 163 -31.12 23.04 -0.91
CA ASP A 163 -32.24 23.65 -0.22
C ASP A 163 -31.87 25.06 0.28
N PRO A 164 -32.47 26.13 -0.26
CA PRO A 164 -32.22 27.50 0.19
C PRO A 164 -32.85 27.81 1.56
N THR A 165 -33.77 26.97 2.05
CA THR A 165 -34.37 27.10 3.39
C THR A 165 -33.50 26.48 4.48
N TRP A 166 -32.40 25.83 4.10
CA TRP A 166 -31.43 25.24 5.00
C TRP A 166 -30.25 26.21 5.26
N PRO A 167 -29.79 26.39 6.51
CA PRO A 167 -30.29 25.76 7.73
C PRO A 167 -31.56 26.47 8.25
N PRO A 168 -32.46 25.75 8.95
CA PRO A 168 -33.61 26.37 9.60
C PRO A 168 -33.12 27.22 10.78
N ILE A 169 -32.92 28.52 10.54
CA ILE A 169 -32.47 29.48 11.55
C ILE A 169 -33.70 29.85 12.39
N GLY A 170 -33.77 29.32 13.61
CA GLY A 170 -34.84 29.62 14.57
C GLY A 170 -35.74 28.44 14.94
N ASP A 171 -35.71 27.35 14.16
CA ASP A 171 -36.48 26.14 14.48
C ASP A 171 -35.63 25.13 15.25
N VAL A 172 -36.19 24.59 16.33
CA VAL A 172 -35.55 23.54 17.13
C VAL A 172 -35.94 22.18 16.54
N THR A 173 -35.05 21.55 15.79
CA THR A 173 -35.31 20.20 15.25
C THR A 173 -35.02 19.15 16.32
N CYS A 174 -36.07 18.47 16.77
CA CYS A 174 -35.97 17.36 17.71
C CYS A 174 -35.69 16.06 16.95
N ALA A 175 -34.74 15.26 17.41
CA ALA A 175 -34.58 13.91 16.89
C ALA A 175 -35.87 13.11 17.17
N GLU A 176 -36.30 12.29 16.21
CA GLU A 176 -37.61 11.62 16.12
C GLU A 176 -38.02 10.80 17.37
N ASN A 177 -37.07 10.55 18.29
CA ASN A 177 -37.27 9.80 19.53
C ASN A 177 -36.93 10.58 20.82
N VAL A 178 -36.77 11.91 20.76
CA VAL A 178 -36.55 12.74 21.95
C VAL A 178 -37.62 13.81 21.98
N THR A 179 -38.53 13.72 22.94
CA THR A 179 -39.49 14.77 23.25
C THR A 179 -38.73 16.05 23.58
N CYS A 180 -38.76 17.03 22.69
CA CYS A 180 -38.24 18.36 23.02
C CYS A 180 -39.07 18.92 24.17
N ARG A 181 -38.46 18.99 25.35
CA ARG A 181 -38.99 19.82 26.42
C ARG A 181 -38.83 21.27 25.98
N GLU A 182 -39.94 21.93 25.70
CA GLU A 182 -40.00 23.38 25.53
C GLU A 182 -39.43 24.04 26.79
N THR A 183 -38.15 24.39 26.80
CA THR A 183 -37.65 25.41 27.72
C THR A 183 -38.04 26.75 27.15
N ARG A 184 -39.28 27.15 27.43
CA ARG A 184 -39.77 28.50 27.21
C ARG A 184 -38.91 29.42 28.09
N VAL A 185 -38.00 30.17 27.47
CA VAL A 185 -37.28 31.25 28.13
C VAL A 185 -38.32 32.32 28.45
N ALA A 186 -38.72 32.40 29.72
CA ALA A 186 -39.57 33.47 30.22
C ALA A 186 -38.71 34.73 30.38
N SER A 187 -39.03 35.74 29.58
CA SER A 187 -38.73 37.16 29.82
C SER A 187 -39.65 37.71 30.90
#